data_AF-A0A7S1J277-F1
#
_entry.id   AF-A0A7S1J277-F1
#
_cell.length_a   1.000
_cell.length_b   1.000
_cell.length_c   1.000
_cell.angle_alpha   90.00
_cell.angle_beta   90.00
_cell.angle_gamma   90.00
#
_symmetry.space_group_name_H-M   'P 1'
#
loop_
_entity.id
_entity.type
_entity.pdbx_description
1 polymer ?
#
loop_
_entity_poly.entity_id
_entity_poly.type
_entity_poly.pdbx_seq_one_letter_code
_entity_poly.pdbx_strand_id
1 'polypeptide(L)'
;CKKEGLVKAALVDIPHFKETLLFSFLCDHCGFRSTEVKPGGPVPDQGTRYRLQVTDPTDLGRDVLKSQTCRVRIPELELEMSEGLLGGVFTTVEGLVTQIEQQLTG
;
A
#
# COMPACT_ATOMS: atom_id res chain seq x y z
N CYS A 1 2.35 -23.01 -4.76
CA CYS A 1 2.70 -24.45 -4.61
C CYS A 1 1.64 -25.30 -3.87
N LYS A 2 0.55 -24.70 -3.33
CA LYS A 2 -0.52 -25.38 -2.56
C LYS A 2 -0.05 -26.13 -1.30
N LYS A 3 1.19 -25.92 -0.88
CA LYS A 3 1.72 -26.43 0.38
C LYS A 3 1.50 -25.40 1.47
N GLU A 4 1.54 -25.85 2.72
CA GLU A 4 1.49 -24.97 3.88
C GLU A 4 2.70 -24.03 3.89
N GLY A 5 2.50 -22.85 4.47
CA GLY A 5 3.54 -21.84 4.66
C GLY A 5 3.35 -21.17 6.01
N LEU A 6 4.34 -20.39 6.41
CA LEU A 6 4.32 -19.68 7.67
C LEU A 6 3.64 -18.32 7.49
N VAL A 7 2.62 -18.04 8.30
CA VAL A 7 2.06 -16.70 8.46
C VAL A 7 2.54 -16.13 9.78
N LYS A 8 3.13 -14.94 9.75
CA LYS A 8 3.40 -14.12 10.94
C LYS A 8 2.47 -12.93 10.94
N ALA A 9 1.87 -12.64 12.08
CA ALA A 9 1.09 -11.43 12.30
C ALA A 9 1.79 -10.55 13.34
N ALA A 10 1.88 -9.26 13.06
CA ALA A 10 2.40 -8.27 13.98
C ALA A 10 1.44 -7.08 14.07
N LEU A 11 1.09 -6.68 15.29
CA LEU A 11 0.46 -5.40 15.53
C LEU A 11 1.57 -4.34 15.52
N VAL A 12 1.49 -3.41 14.58
CA VAL A 12 2.47 -2.35 14.39
C VAL A 12 1.79 -1.00 14.53
N ASP A 13 2.37 -0.13 15.34
CA ASP A 13 2.01 1.28 15.38
C ASP A 13 2.83 2.01 14.33
N ILE A 14 2.19 2.27 13.18
CA ILE A 14 2.82 2.99 12.09
C ILE A 14 2.49 4.48 12.28
N PRO A 15 3.49 5.37 12.35
CA PRO A 15 3.26 6.80 12.45
C PRO A 15 2.26 7.26 11.38
N HIS A 16 1.24 8.01 11.80
CA HIS A 16 0.15 8.52 10.94
C HIS A 16 -0.85 7.48 10.41
N PHE A 17 -0.72 6.19 10.72
CA PHE A 17 -1.63 5.13 10.26
C PHE A 17 -2.37 4.37 11.38
N LYS A 18 -2.09 4.70 12.66
CA LYS A 18 -2.63 4.04 13.85
C LYS A 18 -2.25 2.55 13.92
N GLU A 19 -2.77 1.84 14.93
CA GLU A 19 -2.63 0.40 15.07
C GLU A 19 -3.01 -0.34 13.78
N THR A 20 -2.03 -1.08 13.26
CA THR A 20 -2.11 -1.77 11.98
C THR A 20 -1.68 -3.22 12.17
N LEU A 21 -2.43 -4.16 11.60
CA LEU A 21 -2.09 -5.57 11.56
C LEU A 21 -1.32 -5.89 10.28
N LEU A 22 -0.04 -6.20 10.43
CA LEU A 22 0.83 -6.67 9.37
C LEU A 22 0.82 -8.20 9.31
N PHE A 23 0.44 -8.77 8.18
CA PHE A 23 0.52 -10.21 7.89
C PHE A 23 1.65 -10.46 6.91
N SER A 24 2.59 -11.33 7.26
CA SER A 24 3.67 -11.76 6.38
C SER A 24 3.58 -13.27 6.17
N PHE A 25 3.40 -13.68 4.92
CA PHE A 25 3.40 -15.08 4.51
C PHE A 25 4.73 -15.43 3.84
N LEU A 26 5.31 -16.57 4.22
CA LEU A 26 6.48 -17.16 3.59
C LEU A 26 6.25 -18.66 3.35
N CYS A 27 6.52 -19.14 2.14
CA CYS A 27 6.52 -20.55 1.82
C CYS A 27 7.94 -21.09 1.67
N ASP A 28 8.41 -21.90 2.62
CA ASP A 28 9.76 -22.50 2.59
C ASP A 28 9.96 -23.49 1.44
N HIS A 29 8.89 -23.97 0.81
CA HIS A 29 8.97 -24.91 -0.30
C HIS A 29 9.24 -24.27 -1.66
N CYS A 30 8.78 -23.03 -1.89
CA CYS A 30 8.92 -22.37 -3.20
C CYS A 30 9.41 -20.93 -3.10
N GLY A 31 9.71 -20.43 -1.90
CA GLY A 31 10.20 -19.08 -1.67
C GLY A 31 9.16 -17.97 -1.88
N PHE A 32 7.88 -18.31 -2.09
CA PHE A 32 6.84 -17.30 -2.27
C PHE A 32 6.67 -16.51 -0.97
N ARG A 33 6.63 -15.17 -1.10
CA ARG A 33 6.42 -14.25 0.00
C ARG A 33 5.29 -13.28 -0.33
N SER A 34 4.44 -12.95 0.64
CA SER A 34 3.47 -11.86 0.52
C SER A 34 3.35 -11.12 1.84
N THR A 35 3.04 -9.82 1.75
CA THR A 35 2.75 -8.98 2.90
C THR A 35 1.40 -8.34 2.70
N GLU A 36 0.54 -8.41 3.70
CA GLU A 36 -0.78 -7.80 3.69
C GLU A 36 -0.91 -6.89 4.92
N VAL A 37 -1.47 -5.71 4.72
CA VAL A 37 -1.63 -4.70 5.77
C VAL A 37 -3.12 -4.48 6.01
N LYS A 38 -3.58 -4.66 7.26
CA LYS A 38 -4.97 -4.44 7.64
C LYS A 38 -5.06 -3.37 8.74
N PRO A 39 -6.06 -2.48 8.70
CA PRO A 39 -6.31 -1.60 9.83
C PRO A 39 -6.65 -2.44 11.07
N GLY A 40 -5.97 -2.19 12.19
CA GLY A 40 -6.20 -2.86 13.48
C GLY A 40 -7.11 -2.05 14.41
N GLY A 41 -7.15 -0.73 14.24
CA GLY A 41 -7.96 0.19 15.02
C GLY A 41 -9.35 0.52 14.43
N PRO A 42 -10.17 1.29 15.17
CA PRO A 42 -11.47 1.75 14.69
C PRO A 42 -11.32 2.68 13.48
N VAL A 43 -12.35 2.72 12.63
CA VAL A 43 -12.45 3.68 11.52
C VAL A 43 -12.34 5.10 12.11
N PRO A 44 -11.42 5.94 11.61
CA PRO A 44 -11.28 7.31 12.09
C PRO A 44 -12.55 8.13 11.87
N ASP A 45 -12.84 9.05 12.79
CA ASP A 45 -14.00 9.95 12.68
C ASP A 45 -13.92 10.89 11.46
N GLN A 46 -12.70 11.15 10.96
CA GLN A 46 -12.45 12.02 9.82
C GLN A 46 -11.60 11.32 8.76
N GLY A 47 -11.92 11.58 7.49
CA GLY A 47 -11.08 11.20 6.37
C GLY A 47 -9.77 11.99 6.38
N THR A 48 -8.69 11.38 5.88
CA THR A 48 -7.38 12.03 5.78
C THR A 48 -7.04 12.29 4.31
N ARG A 49 -6.49 13.47 4.02
CA ARG A 49 -6.01 13.85 2.68
C ARG A 49 -4.55 14.23 2.73
N TYR A 50 -3.72 13.47 2.02
CA TYR A 50 -2.31 13.78 1.81
C TYR A 50 -2.11 14.46 0.45
N ARG A 51 -1.23 15.46 0.39
CA ARG A 51 -0.76 16.09 -0.84
C ARG A 51 0.76 16.12 -0.80
N LEU A 52 1.37 15.55 -1.84
CA LEU A 52 2.81 15.56 -2.04
C LEU A 52 3.11 16.31 -3.33
N GLN A 53 3.92 17.36 -3.23
CA GLN A 53 4.56 17.94 -4.40
C GLN A 53 5.93 17.30 -4.53
N VAL A 54 6.15 16.56 -5.61
CA VAL A 54 7.42 15.90 -5.90
C VAL A 54 8.37 16.93 -6.48
N THR A 55 9.45 17.22 -5.77
CA THR A 55 10.46 18.21 -6.19
C THR A 55 11.84 17.61 -6.37
N ASP A 56 12.13 16.53 -5.64
CA ASP A 56 13.42 15.85 -5.66
C ASP A 56 13.23 14.35 -5.93
N PRO A 57 14.14 13.67 -6.64
CA PRO A 57 14.08 12.23 -6.86
C PRO A 57 13.97 11.41 -5.56
N THR A 58 14.51 11.89 -4.44
CA THR A 58 14.38 11.22 -3.13
C THR A 58 12.92 11.16 -2.63
N ASP A 59 12.04 12.04 -3.09
CA ASP A 59 10.61 11.98 -2.77
C ASP A 59 9.93 10.72 -3.31
N LEU A 60 10.48 10.14 -4.39
CA LEU A 60 9.99 8.90 -4.99
C LEU A 60 10.22 7.69 -4.07
N GLY A 61 11.22 7.76 -3.18
CA GLY A 61 11.53 6.73 -2.19
C GLY A 61 10.69 6.78 -0.92
N ARG A 62 9.75 7.71 -0.79
CA ARG A 62 8.88 7.80 0.39
C ARG A 62 7.91 6.62 0.43
N ASP A 63 7.77 6.01 1.61
CA ASP A 63 6.81 4.94 1.84
C ASP A 63 5.37 5.46 1.75
N VAL A 64 4.52 4.70 1.08
CA VAL A 64 3.11 4.95 0.85
C VAL A 64 2.31 3.71 1.23
N LEU A 65 1.37 3.89 2.15
CA LEU A 65 0.38 2.89 2.49
C LEU A 65 -0.98 3.32 1.95
N LYS A 66 -1.45 2.64 0.91
CA LYS A 66 -2.75 2.92 0.29
C LYS A 66 -3.81 1.97 0.82
N SER A 67 -4.84 2.50 1.48
CA SER A 67 -6.02 1.71 1.87
C SER A 67 -6.91 1.35 0.66
N GLN A 68 -7.82 0.39 0.85
CA GLN A 68 -8.82 0.05 -0.16
C GLN A 68 -9.80 1.21 -0.43
N THR A 69 -10.12 2.02 0.57
CA THR A 69 -11.02 3.18 0.46
C THR A 69 -10.32 4.47 0.03
N CYS A 70 -9.02 4.42 -0.29
CA CYS A 70 -8.25 5.59 -0.70
C CYS A 70 -8.33 5.82 -2.21
N ARG A 71 -8.52 7.09 -2.59
CA ARG A 71 -8.38 7.60 -3.96
C ARG A 71 -7.01 8.25 -4.16
N VAL A 72 -6.42 8.04 -5.32
CA VAL A 72 -5.13 8.63 -5.71
C VAL A 72 -5.37 9.53 -6.92
N ARG A 73 -4.81 10.74 -6.91
CA ARG A 73 -4.92 11.68 -8.03
C ARG A 73 -3.56 12.30 -8.34
N ILE A 74 -3.20 12.33 -9.62
CA ILE A 74 -2.03 13.03 -10.15
C ILE A 74 -2.55 14.10 -11.14
N PRO A 75 -2.74 15.35 -10.67
CA PRO A 75 -3.38 16.40 -11.46
C PRO A 75 -2.71 16.69 -12.81
N GLU A 76 -1.38 16.66 -12.85
CA GLU A 76 -0.55 16.97 -14.02
C GLU A 76 -0.71 15.94 -15.15
N LEU A 77 -1.12 14.71 -14.80
CA LEU A 77 -1.39 13.63 -15.74
C LEU A 77 -2.89 13.42 -15.97
N GLU A 78 -3.74 14.26 -15.38
CA GLU A 78 -5.20 14.08 -15.36
C GLU A 78 -5.64 12.68 -14.89
N LEU A 79 -4.82 12.06 -14.04
CA LEU A 79 -5.00 10.69 -13.59
C LEU A 79 -5.75 10.66 -12.26
N GLU A 80 -6.83 9.88 -12.20
CA GLU A 80 -7.57 9.60 -10.98
C GLU A 80 -7.83 8.10 -10.84
N MET A 81 -7.49 7.56 -9.67
CA MET A 81 -7.79 6.20 -9.28
C MET A 81 -8.90 6.17 -8.24
N SER A 82 -9.94 5.42 -8.56
CA SER A 82 -11.05 5.14 -7.66
C SER A 82 -10.66 4.18 -6.53
N GLU A 83 -11.50 4.17 -5.50
CA GLU A 83 -11.44 3.22 -4.39
C GLU A 83 -11.52 1.76 -4.92
N GLY A 84 -10.90 0.81 -4.22
CA GLY A 84 -10.83 -0.61 -4.60
C GLY A 84 -9.65 -0.98 -5.50
N LEU A 85 -9.14 -0.06 -6.32
CA LEU A 85 -7.97 -0.31 -7.18
C LEU A 85 -6.66 -0.23 -6.39
N LEU A 86 -5.78 -1.23 -6.53
CA LEU A 86 -4.47 -1.32 -5.83
C LEU A 86 -4.56 -1.09 -4.30
N GLY A 87 -5.67 -1.46 -3.66
CA GLY A 87 -5.88 -1.21 -2.23
C GLY A 87 -5.16 -2.19 -1.29
N GLY A 88 -4.80 -1.74 -0.10
CA GLY A 88 -4.11 -2.55 0.91
C GLY A 88 -2.61 -2.72 0.63
N VAL A 89 -2.04 -1.84 -0.18
CA VAL A 89 -0.65 -1.94 -0.65
C VAL A 89 0.24 -1.02 0.17
N PHE A 90 1.35 -1.58 0.67
CA PHE A 90 2.49 -0.85 1.19
C PHE A 90 3.59 -0.85 0.11
N THR A 91 3.98 0.33 -0.35
CA THR A 91 4.94 0.52 -1.45
C THR A 91 5.65 1.86 -1.28
N THR A 92 6.45 2.30 -2.24
CA THR A 92 6.97 3.67 -2.33
C THR A 92 6.13 4.52 -3.29
N VAL A 93 6.34 5.83 -3.30
CA VAL A 93 5.73 6.72 -4.32
C VAL A 93 6.04 6.22 -5.73
N GLU A 94 7.30 5.88 -6.01
CA GLU A 94 7.71 5.28 -7.29
C GLU A 94 6.95 3.99 -7.58
N GLY A 95 6.98 3.05 -6.63
CA GLY A 95 6.37 1.74 -6.80
C GLY A 95 4.85 1.84 -7.04
N LEU A 96 4.17 2.81 -6.43
CA LEU A 96 2.77 3.07 -6.70
C LEU A 96 2.55 3.53 -8.15
N VAL A 97 3.35 4.49 -8.64
CA VAL A 97 3.24 5.00 -10.02
C VAL A 97 3.55 3.90 -11.04
N THR A 98 4.57 3.08 -10.81
CA THR A 98 4.90 1.94 -11.68
C THR A 98 3.76 0.91 -11.72
N GLN A 99 3.12 0.62 -10.59
CA GLN A 99 1.96 -0.27 -10.57
C GLN A 99 0.77 0.30 -11.34
N ILE A 100 0.57 1.62 -11.30
CA ILE A 100 -0.46 2.31 -12.08
C ILE A 100 -0.16 2.18 -13.58
N GLU A 101 1.07 2.45 -13.99
CA GLU A 101 1.50 2.30 -15.39
C GLU A 101 1.23 0.88 -15.91
N GLN A 102 1.62 -0.15 -15.14
CA GLN A 102 1.42 -1.55 -15.51
C GLN A 102 -0.05 -1.93 -15.68
N GLN A 103 -0.95 -1.33 -14.89
CA GLN A 103 -2.39 -1.56 -15.04
C GLN A 103 -2.97 -0.90 -16.29
N LEU A 104 -2.36 0.16 -16.79
CA LEU A 104 -2.80 0.88 -17.99
C LEU A 104 -2.23 0.31 -19.29
N THR A 105 -1.05 -0.28 -19.23
CA THR A 105 -0.34 -0.86 -20.40
C THR A 105 -0.59 -2.37 -20.58
N GLY A 106 -1.39 -2.98 -19.70
CA GLY A 106 -1.78 -4.39 -19.74
C GLY A 106 -2.86 -4.71 -20.78
#